data_AF-A0A2V9PW72-F1
#
_entry.id   AF-A0A2V9PW72-F1
#
_cell.length_a   1.000
_cell.length_b   1.000
_cell.length_c   1.000
_cell.angle_alpha   90.00
_cell.angle_beta   90.00
_cell.angle_gamma   90.00
#
_symmetry.space_group_name_H-M   'P 1'
#
loop_
_entity.id
_entity.type
_entity.pdbx_description
1 polymer ?
#
loop_
_entity_poly.entity_id
_entity_poly.type
_entity_poly.pdbx_seq_one_letter_code
_entity_poly.pdbx_strand_id
1 'polypeptide(L)'
;MVNLAFACVKSGYDLLPNFKICWWVVHGINSSPFPPVAGTSTVRIMQVVTPPWRRWLSEYSFRVRSALLAITWFSLISLSALAQMEVVEIDTPQFAKSVAGVVNDPSGAALPGVTVEERSEDWKTVLRSTETDDKGRFRFSSNRNQAIYYLQFSRSGFNWLRIKLQLDKRAKSAIVLKMPIGT
;
A
#
# COMPACT_ATOMS: atom_id res chain seq x y z
N MET A 1 12.95 -5.45 -72.07
CA MET A 1 13.87 -4.96 -71.03
C MET A 1 13.08 -4.05 -70.10
N VAL A 2 12.78 -4.48 -68.88
CA VAL A 2 12.06 -3.65 -67.90
C VAL A 2 13.07 -3.16 -66.87
N ASN A 3 13.27 -1.85 -66.79
CA ASN A 3 14.06 -1.20 -65.76
C ASN A 3 13.28 -1.27 -64.44
N LEU A 4 13.86 -1.89 -63.41
CA LEU A 4 13.36 -1.87 -62.04
C LEU A 4 13.93 -0.65 -61.33
N ALA A 5 13.08 0.34 -61.04
CA ALA A 5 13.41 1.38 -60.07
C ALA A 5 12.95 0.92 -58.67
N PHE A 6 13.89 0.82 -57.74
CA PHE A 6 13.61 0.44 -56.34
C PHE A 6 13.44 1.70 -55.50
N ALA A 7 12.23 1.91 -54.96
CA ALA A 7 12.01 2.89 -53.90
C ALA A 7 11.71 2.16 -52.58
N CYS A 8 12.55 2.40 -51.56
CA CYS A 8 12.36 1.86 -50.22
C CYS A 8 11.60 2.90 -49.38
N VAL A 9 10.33 2.65 -49.07
CA VAL A 9 9.57 3.49 -48.13
C VAL A 9 9.89 3.05 -46.71
N LYS A 10 10.36 3.99 -45.89
CA LYS A 10 10.68 3.77 -44.47
C LYS A 10 9.37 3.61 -43.69
N SER A 11 9.12 2.43 -43.13
CA SER A 11 7.98 2.18 -42.24
C SER A 11 8.32 2.71 -40.84
N GLY A 12 7.45 3.53 -40.26
CA GLY A 12 7.68 4.24 -38.99
C GLY A 12 7.63 3.38 -37.72
N TYR A 13 7.91 2.08 -37.81
CA TYR A 13 7.83 1.14 -36.69
C TYR A 13 9.02 0.16 -36.66
N ASP A 14 10.24 0.68 -36.79
CA ASP A 14 11.46 -0.12 -36.59
C ASP A 14 11.91 0.00 -35.12
N LEU A 15 11.47 -0.92 -34.25
CA LEU A 15 11.99 -1.04 -32.87
C LEU A 15 13.16 -2.03 -32.74
N LEU A 16 13.76 -2.45 -33.86
CA LEU A 16 14.98 -3.27 -33.88
C LEU A 16 15.89 -2.80 -35.04
N PRO A 17 17.18 -2.51 -34.82
CA PRO A 17 18.05 -1.84 -35.80
C PRO A 17 18.41 -2.67 -37.04
N ASN A 18 18.03 -3.96 -37.11
CA ASN A 18 18.51 -4.87 -38.16
C ASN A 18 17.43 -5.71 -38.87
N PHE A 19 16.13 -5.41 -38.70
CA PHE A 19 15.07 -6.19 -39.36
C PHE A 19 14.22 -5.32 -40.30
N LYS A 20 14.63 -5.22 -41.56
CA LYS A 20 13.82 -4.63 -42.62
C LYS A 20 12.93 -5.70 -43.25
N ILE A 21 11.61 -5.56 -43.09
CA ILE A 21 10.66 -6.39 -43.84
C ILE A 21 10.42 -5.70 -45.18
N CYS A 22 11.13 -6.15 -46.22
CA CYS A 22 10.88 -5.73 -47.60
C CYS A 22 9.70 -6.55 -48.15
N TRP A 23 8.52 -5.95 -48.24
CA TRP A 23 7.46 -6.51 -49.07
C TRP A 23 7.80 -6.26 -50.55
N TRP A 24 7.91 -7.33 -51.32
CA TRP A 24 7.96 -7.25 -52.78
C TRP A 24 6.55 -6.96 -53.29
N VAL A 25 6.33 -5.76 -53.84
CA VAL A 25 5.15 -5.49 -54.66
C VAL A 25 5.58 -5.63 -56.12
N VAL A 26 5.22 -6.75 -56.75
CA VAL A 26 5.39 -6.93 -58.19
C VAL A 26 4.28 -6.14 -58.88
N HIS A 27 4.59 -4.97 -59.42
CA HIS A 27 3.69 -4.32 -60.38
C HIS A 27 3.84 -5.00 -61.74
N GLY A 28 2.98 -5.97 -62.01
CA GLY A 28 2.76 -6.47 -63.37
C GLY A 28 2.05 -5.39 -64.20
N ILE A 29 2.81 -4.59 -64.94
CA ILE A 29 2.24 -3.71 -65.98
C ILE A 29 1.91 -4.57 -67.21
N ASN A 30 0.64 -4.93 -67.34
CA ASN A 30 0.11 -5.55 -68.57
C ASN A 30 -0.01 -4.46 -69.63
N SER A 31 0.92 -4.39 -70.58
CA SER A 31 0.84 -3.45 -71.70
C SER A 31 -0.13 -3.99 -72.76
N SER A 32 -1.39 -3.54 -72.72
CA SER A 32 -2.38 -3.79 -73.78
C SER A 32 -2.23 -2.77 -74.92
N PRO A 33 -2.36 -3.16 -76.20
CA PRO A 33 -2.20 -2.28 -77.35
C PRO A 33 -3.55 -1.68 -77.78
N PHE A 34 -4.10 -0.72 -77.05
CA PHE A 34 -5.28 0.03 -77.50
C PHE A 34 -5.20 1.50 -77.05
N PRO A 35 -5.56 2.48 -77.90
CA PRO A 35 -5.49 3.90 -77.57
C PRO A 35 -6.60 4.29 -76.56
N PRO A 36 -6.39 5.38 -75.78
CA PRO A 36 -7.17 5.67 -74.58
C PRO A 36 -8.53 6.29 -74.90
N VAL A 37 -9.60 5.69 -74.38
CA VAL A 37 -10.91 6.36 -74.27
C VAL A 37 -10.91 7.17 -72.99
N ALA A 38 -11.18 8.48 -73.11
CA ALA A 38 -11.30 9.41 -72.01
C ALA A 38 -12.39 8.96 -71.02
N GLY A 39 -11.96 8.41 -69.89
CA GLY A 39 -12.83 7.94 -68.82
C GLY A 39 -12.21 8.27 -67.49
N THR A 40 -12.97 8.98 -66.66
CA THR A 40 -12.66 9.37 -65.28
C THR A 40 -11.97 8.27 -64.48
N SER A 41 -10.72 8.52 -64.08
CA SER A 41 -9.96 7.64 -63.18
C SER A 41 -10.57 7.70 -61.77
N THR A 42 -11.58 6.88 -61.49
CA THR A 42 -12.00 6.62 -60.11
C THR A 42 -11.00 5.68 -59.45
N VAL A 43 -10.16 6.23 -58.57
CA VAL A 43 -9.30 5.45 -57.67
C VAL A 43 -10.22 4.73 -56.68
N ARG A 44 -10.47 3.43 -56.88
CA ARG A 44 -11.08 2.60 -55.82
C ARG A 44 -10.03 2.36 -54.75
N ILE A 45 -10.18 3.02 -53.61
CA ILE A 45 -9.47 2.65 -52.39
C ILE A 45 -9.93 1.23 -52.02
N MET A 46 -9.03 0.25 -52.13
CA MET A 46 -9.25 -1.10 -51.58
C MET A 46 -9.45 -0.94 -50.07
N GLN A 47 -10.68 -1.14 -49.62
CA GLN A 47 -10.97 -1.23 -48.19
C GLN A 47 -10.27 -2.49 -47.67
N VAL A 48 -9.29 -2.31 -46.78
CA VAL A 48 -8.64 -3.41 -46.07
C VAL A 48 -9.67 -4.05 -45.15
N VAL A 49 -10.30 -5.14 -45.62
CA VAL A 49 -11.20 -5.94 -44.80
C VAL A 49 -10.34 -6.68 -43.78
N THR A 50 -10.28 -6.17 -42.56
CA THR A 50 -9.62 -6.89 -41.46
C THR A 50 -10.37 -8.19 -41.17
N PRO A 51 -9.68 -9.32 -40.99
CA PRO A 51 -10.36 -10.59 -40.81
C PRO A 51 -11.08 -10.64 -39.45
N PRO A 52 -12.28 -11.25 -39.38
CA PRO A 52 -13.17 -11.15 -38.22
C PRO A 52 -12.60 -11.75 -36.92
N TRP A 53 -11.65 -12.68 -37.03
CA TRP A 53 -11.02 -13.33 -35.87
C TRP A 53 -10.07 -12.42 -35.08
N ARG A 54 -9.62 -11.29 -35.65
CA ARG A 54 -8.67 -10.37 -34.99
C ARG A 54 -9.31 -9.58 -33.85
N ARG A 55 -10.62 -9.33 -33.89
CA ARG A 55 -11.41 -8.75 -32.78
C ARG A 55 -11.61 -9.73 -31.62
N TRP A 56 -11.73 -11.02 -31.93
CA TRP A 56 -12.05 -12.06 -30.95
C TRP A 56 -10.89 -12.34 -29.98
N LEU A 57 -9.63 -12.31 -30.46
CA LEU A 57 -8.44 -12.54 -29.63
C LEU A 57 -8.10 -11.36 -28.68
N SER A 58 -8.51 -10.12 -29.00
CA SER A 58 -8.32 -8.96 -28.11
C SER A 58 -9.29 -8.93 -26.94
N GLU A 59 -10.52 -9.40 -27.13
CA GLU A 59 -11.53 -9.42 -26.07
C GLU A 59 -11.25 -10.53 -25.04
N TYR A 60 -10.76 -11.69 -25.48
CA TYR A 60 -10.41 -12.80 -24.59
C TYR A 60 -9.20 -12.47 -23.69
N SER A 61 -8.16 -11.84 -24.25
CA SER A 61 -6.96 -11.45 -23.49
C SER A 61 -7.22 -10.32 -22.48
N PHE A 62 -8.18 -9.43 -22.75
CA PHE A 62 -8.54 -8.34 -21.83
C PHE A 62 -9.32 -8.82 -20.60
N ARG A 63 -10.27 -9.75 -20.79
CA ARG A 63 -11.08 -10.31 -19.68
C ARG A 63 -10.27 -11.20 -18.75
N VAL A 64 -9.31 -11.96 -19.27
CA VAL A 64 -8.43 -12.81 -18.46
C VAL A 64 -7.40 -11.97 -17.69
N ARG A 65 -6.80 -10.94 -18.32
CA ARG A 65 -5.85 -10.04 -17.64
C ARG A 65 -6.49 -9.22 -16.54
N SER A 66 -7.70 -8.70 -16.77
CA SER A 66 -8.45 -7.95 -15.74
C SER A 66 -8.87 -8.85 -14.57
N ALA A 67 -9.29 -10.08 -14.84
CA ALA A 67 -9.61 -11.05 -13.78
C ALA A 67 -8.38 -11.43 -12.95
N LEU A 68 -7.22 -11.66 -13.58
CA LEU A 68 -5.98 -11.98 -12.86
C LEU A 68 -5.49 -10.80 -12.00
N LEU A 69 -5.59 -9.56 -12.49
CA LEU A 69 -5.29 -8.37 -11.69
C LEU A 69 -6.27 -8.22 -10.52
N ALA A 70 -7.55 -8.51 -10.71
CA ALA A 70 -8.52 -8.47 -9.62
C ALA A 70 -8.20 -9.54 -8.56
N ILE A 71 -7.87 -10.78 -8.97
CA ILE A 71 -7.54 -11.87 -8.04
C ILE A 71 -6.25 -11.58 -7.25
N THR A 72 -5.22 -11.00 -7.88
CA THR A 72 -4.00 -10.61 -7.16
C THR A 72 -4.27 -9.47 -6.18
N TRP A 73 -5.07 -8.48 -6.56
CA TRP A 73 -5.50 -7.41 -5.66
C TRP A 73 -6.34 -7.93 -4.48
N PHE A 74 -7.30 -8.82 -4.72
CA PHE A 74 -8.10 -9.46 -3.67
C PHE A 74 -7.26 -10.34 -2.73
N SER A 75 -6.27 -11.06 -3.27
CA SER A 75 -5.36 -11.90 -2.47
C SER A 75 -4.39 -11.06 -1.61
N LEU A 76 -3.93 -9.92 -2.13
CA LEU A 76 -3.09 -8.98 -1.37
C LEU A 76 -3.85 -8.28 -0.24
N ILE A 77 -5.15 -8.04 -0.40
CA ILE A 77 -6.00 -7.45 0.65
C ILE A 77 -6.35 -8.48 1.73
N SER A 78 -6.54 -9.76 1.37
CA SER A 78 -6.90 -10.82 2.32
C SER A 78 -5.76 -11.20 3.28
N LEU A 79 -4.49 -10.97 2.90
CA LEU A 79 -3.33 -11.35 3.69
C LEU A 79 -3.04 -10.41 4.89
N SER A 80 -3.73 -9.27 5.01
CA SER A 80 -3.55 -8.31 6.13
C SER A 80 -4.38 -8.63 7.39
N ALA A 81 -5.16 -9.73 7.38
CA ALA A 81 -6.16 -10.03 8.41
C ALA A 81 -5.64 -10.79 9.64
N LEU A 82 -4.34 -11.09 9.74
CA LEU A 82 -3.79 -11.83 10.87
C LEU A 82 -3.09 -10.88 11.85
N ALA A 83 -3.69 -10.73 13.04
CA ALA A 83 -3.22 -10.03 14.24
C ALA A 83 -3.34 -8.48 14.25
N GLN A 84 -4.56 -8.00 14.51
CA GLN A 84 -4.81 -6.60 14.86
C GLN A 84 -4.58 -6.37 16.37
N MET A 85 -3.33 -6.48 16.85
CA MET A 85 -3.02 -5.85 18.14
C MET A 85 -2.95 -4.35 17.93
N GLU A 86 -4.00 -3.65 18.35
CA GLU A 86 -4.05 -2.20 18.29
C GLU A 86 -3.27 -1.62 19.47
N VAL A 87 -2.29 -0.77 19.17
CA VAL A 87 -1.60 0.02 20.18
C VAL A 87 -2.36 1.33 20.33
N VAL A 88 -2.98 1.53 21.49
CA VAL A 88 -3.71 2.75 21.81
C VAL A 88 -2.72 3.75 22.41
N GLU A 89 -2.34 4.77 21.63
CA GLU A 89 -1.50 5.87 22.10
C GLU A 89 -2.37 7.08 22.47
N ILE A 90 -2.26 7.54 23.71
CA ILE A 90 -2.91 8.75 24.19
C ILE A 90 -1.96 9.92 23.99
N ASP A 91 -2.22 10.72 22.96
CA ASP A 91 -1.40 11.90 22.64
C ASP A 91 -1.47 12.98 23.72
N THR A 92 -2.58 13.06 24.45
CA THR A 92 -2.74 14.05 25.53
C THR A 92 -1.86 13.71 26.74
N PRO A 93 -0.93 14.62 27.12
CA PRO A 93 -0.09 14.38 28.28
C PRO A 93 -0.93 14.35 29.54
N GLN A 94 -0.70 13.33 30.35
CA GLN A 94 -1.36 13.14 31.62
C GLN A 94 -0.52 13.76 32.73
N PHE A 95 -1.15 14.44 33.68
CA PHE A 95 -0.42 15.13 34.76
C PHE A 95 -0.50 14.36 36.08
N ALA A 96 0.65 14.13 36.71
CA ALA A 96 0.74 13.52 38.04
C ALA A 96 1.86 14.14 38.88
N LYS A 97 1.74 14.04 40.20
CA LYS A 97 2.81 14.51 41.12
C LYS A 97 4.02 13.59 41.16
N SER A 98 3.83 12.32 40.79
CA SER A 98 4.87 11.29 40.80
C SER A 98 4.62 10.27 39.71
N VAL A 99 5.65 9.49 39.35
CA VAL A 99 5.53 8.39 38.37
C VAL A 99 4.89 7.18 39.06
N ALA A 100 3.63 7.33 39.45
CA ALA A 100 2.86 6.33 40.17
C ALA A 100 1.38 6.45 39.82
N GLY A 101 0.68 5.32 39.82
CA GLY A 101 -0.71 5.28 39.44
C GLY A 101 -1.38 3.96 39.75
N VAL A 102 -2.64 3.88 39.36
CA VAL A 102 -3.49 2.70 39.39
C VAL A 102 -3.94 2.41 37.97
N VAL A 103 -3.85 1.14 37.56
CA VAL A 103 -4.38 0.64 36.30
C VAL A 103 -5.69 -0.10 36.58
N ASN A 104 -6.74 0.31 35.89
CA ASN A 104 -8.06 -0.30 35.96
C ASN A 104 -8.47 -0.85 34.58
N ASP A 105 -9.45 -1.75 34.58
CA ASP A 105 -10.17 -2.13 33.37
C ASP A 105 -11.18 -1.01 32.94
N PRO A 106 -11.87 -1.17 31.80
CA PRO A 106 -12.90 -0.21 31.40
C PRO A 106 -14.10 -0.12 32.36
N SER A 107 -14.41 -1.22 33.08
CA SER A 107 -15.48 -1.28 34.08
C SER A 107 -15.16 -0.53 35.38
N GLY A 108 -13.87 -0.23 35.62
CA GLY A 108 -13.35 0.46 36.80
C GLY A 108 -12.75 -0.46 37.86
N ALA A 109 -12.69 -1.77 37.63
CA ALA A 109 -12.01 -2.74 38.49
C ALA A 109 -10.48 -2.61 38.39
N ALA A 110 -9.78 -2.77 39.52
CA ALA A 110 -8.33 -2.74 39.55
C ALA A 110 -7.71 -3.92 38.79
N LEU A 111 -6.64 -3.65 38.05
CA LEU A 111 -6.04 -4.60 37.11
C LEU A 111 -4.64 -5.05 37.56
N PRO A 112 -4.50 -6.21 38.23
CA PRO A 112 -3.20 -6.71 38.72
C PRO A 112 -2.35 -7.36 37.61
N GLY A 113 -1.03 -7.49 37.81
CA GLY A 113 -0.15 -8.19 36.86
C GLY A 113 -0.05 -7.54 35.47
N VAL A 114 -0.27 -6.23 35.38
CA VAL A 114 0.00 -5.44 34.18
C VAL A 114 1.48 -5.11 34.15
N THR A 115 2.15 -5.44 33.04
CA THR A 115 3.53 -5.02 32.82
C THR A 115 3.54 -3.54 32.44
N VAL A 116 4.21 -2.73 33.25
CA VAL A 116 4.40 -1.29 33.02
C VAL A 116 5.86 -1.05 32.70
N GLU A 117 6.12 -0.54 31.52
CA GLU A 117 7.47 -0.22 31.03
C GLU A 117 7.60 1.28 30.85
N GLU A 118 8.63 1.88 31.46
CA GLU A 118 9.06 3.19 30.98
C GLU A 118 9.96 2.97 29.76
N ARG A 119 9.65 3.69 28.69
CA ARG A 119 10.42 3.66 27.45
C ARG A 119 11.03 5.02 27.15
N SER A 120 11.96 5.02 26.20
CA SER A 120 12.46 6.24 25.56
C SER A 120 11.36 6.94 24.75
N GLU A 121 11.57 8.21 24.41
CA GLU A 121 10.64 9.03 23.61
C GLU A 121 10.27 8.42 22.26
N ASP A 122 11.16 7.62 21.68
CA ASP A 122 10.94 6.90 20.42
C ASP A 122 10.27 5.52 20.60
N TRP A 123 9.88 5.15 21.82
CA TRP A 123 9.23 3.88 22.19
C TRP A 123 10.05 2.61 21.91
N LYS A 124 11.31 2.71 21.48
CA LYS A 124 12.13 1.56 21.08
C LYS A 124 12.90 0.93 22.24
N THR A 125 13.36 1.75 23.18
CA THR A 125 14.19 1.29 24.30
C THR A 125 13.37 1.23 25.57
N VAL A 126 13.45 0.11 26.29
CA VAL A 126 12.87 -0.01 27.64
C VAL A 126 13.92 0.47 28.64
N LEU A 127 13.58 1.51 29.41
CA LEU A 127 14.44 2.09 30.46
C LEU A 127 14.28 1.33 31.78
N ARG A 128 13.04 0.93 32.10
CA ARG A 128 12.70 0.14 33.30
C ARG A 128 11.35 -0.54 33.14
N SER A 129 11.14 -1.61 33.89
CA SER A 129 9.90 -2.38 33.89
C SER A 129 9.47 -2.72 35.32
N THR A 130 8.17 -2.78 35.55
CA THR A 130 7.55 -3.23 36.80
C THR A 130 6.20 -3.87 36.51
N GLU A 131 5.65 -4.61 37.46
CA GLU A 131 4.31 -5.19 37.35
C GLU A 131 3.38 -4.54 38.38
N THR A 132 2.09 -4.42 38.03
CA THR A 132 1.10 -3.88 38.96
C THR A 132 0.78 -4.87 40.09
N ASP A 133 0.58 -4.35 41.30
CA ASP A 133 0.18 -5.13 42.48
C ASP A 133 -1.29 -5.62 42.40
N ASP A 134 -1.76 -6.35 43.42
CA ASP A 134 -3.14 -6.85 43.54
C ASP A 134 -4.22 -5.76 43.45
N LYS A 135 -3.83 -4.50 43.72
CA LYS A 135 -4.71 -3.32 43.64
C LYS A 135 -4.47 -2.52 42.36
N GLY A 136 -3.79 -3.09 41.37
CA GLY A 136 -3.47 -2.44 40.09
C GLY A 136 -2.48 -1.29 40.20
N ARG A 137 -1.77 -1.14 41.32
CA ARG A 137 -0.85 -0.02 41.56
C ARG A 137 0.52 -0.30 41.00
N PHE A 138 1.12 0.72 40.42
CA PHE A 138 2.53 0.73 40.03
C PHE A 138 3.22 1.98 40.57
N ARG A 139 4.54 1.90 40.74
CA ARG A 139 5.34 3.04 41.16
C ARG A 139 6.75 2.94 40.65
N PHE A 140 7.26 4.09 40.24
CA PHE A 140 8.61 4.29 39.77
C PHE A 140 9.31 5.42 40.52
N SER A 141 10.64 5.41 40.51
CA SER A 141 11.46 6.50 41.02
C SER A 141 11.44 7.69 40.06
N SER A 142 10.99 8.87 40.52
CA SER A 142 11.05 10.07 39.69
C SER A 142 12.47 10.62 39.66
N ASN A 143 13.04 10.83 38.48
CA ASN A 143 14.25 11.63 38.31
C ASN A 143 13.87 13.13 38.26
N ARG A 144 14.59 13.98 38.98
CA ARG A 144 14.32 15.44 39.01
C ARG A 144 14.62 16.13 37.68
N ASN A 145 15.47 15.53 36.84
CA ASN A 145 15.87 16.11 35.55
C ASN A 145 14.89 15.80 34.41
N GLN A 146 13.93 14.89 34.62
CA GLN A 146 13.00 14.44 33.59
C GLN A 146 11.58 14.89 33.93
N ALA A 147 11.00 15.70 33.05
CA ALA A 147 9.64 16.23 33.23
C ALA A 147 8.56 15.33 32.63
N ILE A 148 8.88 14.59 31.55
CA ILE A 148 7.95 13.74 30.80
C ILE A 148 8.46 12.29 30.78
N TYR A 149 7.56 11.37 31.07
CA TYR A 149 7.81 9.93 31.12
C TYR A 149 6.93 9.23 30.08
N TYR A 150 7.51 8.32 29.29
CA TYR A 150 6.78 7.55 28.29
C TYR A 150 6.50 6.18 28.88
N LEU A 151 5.23 5.90 29.21
CA LEU A 151 4.83 4.65 29.85
C LEU A 151 4.04 3.79 28.86
N GLN A 152 4.46 2.53 28.71
CA GLN A 152 3.75 1.51 27.95
C GLN A 152 3.21 0.46 28.92
N PHE A 153 1.95 0.10 28.75
CA PHE A 153 1.27 -0.91 29.54
C PHE A 153 0.90 -2.08 28.64
N SER A 154 1.21 -3.29 29.08
CA SER A 154 0.85 -4.52 28.38
C SER A 154 0.28 -5.56 29.35
N ARG A 155 -0.77 -6.25 28.92
CA ARG A 155 -1.37 -7.39 29.62
C ARG A 155 -2.12 -8.26 28.60
N SER A 156 -2.10 -9.58 28.81
CA SER A 156 -2.88 -10.50 27.97
C SER A 156 -4.38 -10.19 28.02
N GLY A 157 -5.04 -10.23 26.86
CA GLY A 157 -6.46 -9.88 26.71
C GLY A 157 -6.76 -8.37 26.66
N PHE A 158 -5.74 -7.52 26.72
CA PHE A 158 -5.87 -6.06 26.61
C PHE A 158 -4.98 -5.53 25.48
N ASN A 159 -5.43 -4.44 24.86
CA ASN A 159 -4.63 -3.69 23.91
C ASN A 159 -3.48 -2.97 24.63
N TRP A 160 -2.35 -2.79 23.94
CA TRP A 160 -1.24 -2.04 24.52
C TRP A 160 -1.63 -0.58 24.67
N LEU A 161 -1.37 -0.01 25.84
CA LEU A 161 -1.65 1.39 26.13
C LEU A 161 -0.33 2.16 26.24
N ARG A 162 -0.21 3.24 25.49
CA ARG A 162 0.93 4.16 25.53
C ARG A 162 0.47 5.53 26.00
N ILE A 163 1.15 6.10 27.00
CA ILE A 163 0.83 7.43 27.51
C ILE A 163 2.10 8.27 27.72
N LYS A 164 1.93 9.58 27.62
CA LYS A 164 2.91 10.58 28.04
C LYS A 164 2.51 11.08 29.43
N LEU A 165 3.34 10.86 30.45
CA LEU A 165 3.09 11.29 31.82
C LEU A 165 4.00 12.48 32.15
N GLN A 166 3.42 13.66 32.34
CA GLN A 166 4.11 14.87 32.74
C GLN A 166 4.02 15.07 34.25
N LEU A 167 5.16 15.31 34.89
CA LEU A 167 5.20 15.58 36.32
C LEU A 167 4.87 17.04 36.63
N ASP A 168 3.83 17.26 37.43
CA ASP A 168 3.47 18.58 37.97
C ASP A 168 3.23 18.49 39.47
N LYS A 169 3.88 19.38 40.23
CA LYS A 169 3.74 19.48 41.69
C LYS A 169 2.32 19.83 42.14
N ARG A 170 1.53 20.46 41.26
CA ARG A 170 0.14 20.87 41.51
C ARG A 170 -0.88 19.80 41.10
N ALA A 171 -0.46 18.76 40.37
CA ALA A 171 -1.34 17.68 39.95
C ALA A 171 -1.68 16.70 41.08
N LYS A 172 -2.65 15.81 40.81
CA LYS A 172 -3.01 14.73 41.73
C LYS A 172 -1.81 13.81 42.02
N SER A 173 -1.76 13.28 43.23
CA SER A 173 -0.62 12.46 43.69
C SER A 173 -0.35 11.22 42.83
N ALA A 174 -1.42 10.57 42.35
CA ALA A 174 -1.36 9.38 41.53
C ALA A 174 -2.42 9.46 40.42
N ILE A 175 -2.10 8.89 39.25
CA ILE A 175 -3.00 8.83 38.11
C ILE A 175 -3.81 7.54 38.11
N VAL A 176 -5.05 7.58 37.61
CA VAL A 176 -5.86 6.39 37.35
C VAL A 176 -6.00 6.23 35.84
N LEU A 177 -5.58 5.08 35.32
CA LEU A 177 -5.56 4.75 33.90
C LEU A 177 -6.54 3.61 33.62
N LYS A 178 -7.17 3.63 32.44
CA LYS A 178 -8.05 2.55 31.99
C LYS A 178 -7.42 1.85 30.79
N MET A 179 -7.25 0.54 30.90
CA MET A 179 -6.75 -0.30 29.81
C MET A 179 -7.85 -0.59 28.79
N PRO A 180 -7.63 -0.34 27.48
CA PRO A 180 -8.56 -0.76 26.44
C PRO A 180 -8.57 -2.28 26.29
N ILE A 181 -9.76 -2.87 26.15
CA ILE A 181 -9.91 -4.32 25.90
C ILE A 181 -9.42 -4.62 24.48
N GLY A 182 -8.63 -5.70 24.33
CA GLY A 182 -8.25 -6.21 23.02
C GLY A 182 -9.36 -7.07 22.44
N THR A 183 -9.77 -6.78 21.21
CA THR A 183 -10.80 -7.52 20.47
C THR A 183 -10.19 -8.54 19.53
#